data_AF-A0A522M6Y5-F1
#
_entry.id   AF-A0A522M6Y5-F1
#
_cell.length_a   1.000
_cell.length_b   1.000
_cell.length_c   1.000
_cell.angle_alpha   90.00
_cell.angle_beta   90.00
_cell.angle_gamma   90.00
#
_symmetry.space_group_name_H-M   'P 1'
#
loop_
_entity.id
_entity.type
_entity.pdbx_description
1 polymer ?
#
loop_
_entity_poly.entity_id
_entity_poly.type
_entity_poly.pdbx_seq_one_letter_code
_entity_poly.pdbx_strand_id
1 'polypeptide(L)' 'GSGLGLPIVLEIARQHAAVISLEEARPGQVPPGTRFCVRFTSGVADTG' A
#
# COMPACT_ATOMS: atom_id res chain seq x y z
N GLY A 1 -20.97 -4.54 2.08
CA GLY A 1 -20.03 -3.55 2.61
C GLY A 1 -20.10 -2.30 1.77
N SER A 2 -19.86 -1.11 2.33
CA SER A 2 -20.01 0.18 1.65
C SER A 2 -18.95 0.49 0.58
N GLY A 3 -17.92 -0.37 0.42
CA GLY A 3 -16.82 -0.15 -0.51
C GLY A 3 -15.79 0.89 -0.04
N LEU A 4 -15.92 1.42 1.18
CA LEU A 4 -15.09 2.53 1.67
C LEU A 4 -13.73 2.10 2.25
N GLY A 5 -13.49 0.81 2.45
CA GLY A 5 -12.27 0.32 3.12
C GLY A 5 -10.97 0.77 2.42
N LEU A 6 -10.85 0.52 1.11
CA LEU A 6 -9.65 0.90 0.36
C LEU A 6 -9.47 2.43 0.28
N PRO A 7 -10.50 3.24 -0.05
CA PRO A 7 -10.39 4.70 0.00
C PRO A 7 -9.92 5.25 1.36
N ILE A 8 -10.42 4.70 2.48
CA ILE A 8 -9.99 5.10 3.83
C ILE A 8 -8.50 4.80 4.04
N VAL A 9 -8.07 3.59 3.67
CA VAL A 9 -6.67 3.16 3.84
C VAL A 9 -5.70 3.99 2.99
N LEU A 10 -6.10 4.34 1.76
CA LEU A 10 -5.30 5.21 0.88
C LEU A 10 -5.12 6.61 1.48
N GLU A 11 -6.18 7.19 2.04
CA GLU A 11 -6.11 8.51 2.67
C GLU A 11 -5.24 8.49 3.93
N ILE A 12 -5.33 7.45 4.75
CA ILE A 12 -4.45 7.26 5.92
C ILE A 12 -2.98 7.16 5.48
N ALA A 13 -2.66 6.33 4.48
CA ALA A 13 -1.29 6.19 4.00
C ALA A 13 -0.71 7.52 3.50
N ARG A 14 -1.49 8.31 2.76
CA ARG A 14 -1.11 9.64 2.30
C ARG A 14 -0.76 10.58 3.47
N GLN A 15 -1.57 10.57 4.53
CA GLN A 15 -1.32 11.38 5.74
C GLN A 15 -0.04 10.98 6.49
N HIS A 16 0.42 9.74 6.32
CA HIS A 16 1.66 9.21 6.91
C HIS A 16 2.86 9.21 5.95
N ALA A 17 2.82 10.01 4.87
CA ALA A 17 3.86 10.04 3.85
C ALA A 17 4.19 8.64 3.32
N ALA A 18 3.14 7.85 3.03
CA ALA A 18 3.25 6.52 2.50
C ALA A 18 2.47 6.35 1.19
N VAL A 19 2.96 5.43 0.36
CA VAL A 19 2.33 5.01 -0.90
C VAL A 19 1.92 3.55 -0.77
N ILE A 20 0.72 3.25 -1.27
CA ILE A 20 0.21 1.88 -1.36
C ILE A 20 0.21 1.43 -2.82
N SER A 21 0.71 0.23 -3.06
CA SER A 21 0.63 -0.46 -4.35
C SER A 21 -0.02 -1.83 -4.19
N LEU A 22 -0.67 -2.28 -5.26
CA LEU A 22 -1.37 -3.55 -5.32
C LEU A 22 -0.76 -4.45 -6.38
N GLU A 23 -0.47 -5.68 -6.01
CA GLU A 23 0.15 -6.67 -6.89
C GLU A 23 -0.52 -8.04 -6.72
N GLU A 24 -0.26 -8.96 -7.65
CA GLU A 24 -0.57 -10.37 -7.45
C GLU A 24 0.28 -10.92 -6.29
N ALA A 25 -0.35 -11.68 -5.39
CA ALA A 25 0.38 -12.27 -4.26
C ALA A 25 1.42 -13.28 -4.73
N ARG A 26 1.10 -14.05 -5.77
CA ARG A 26 1.97 -15.01 -6.46
C ARG A 26 1.54 -15.08 -7.92
N PRO A 27 2.40 -14.68 -8.88
CA PRO A 27 2.05 -14.70 -10.29
C PRO A 27 1.58 -16.07 -10.78
N GLY A 28 0.41 -16.12 -11.41
CA GLY A 28 -0.15 -17.36 -11.98
C GLY A 28 -0.62 -18.42 -10.97
N GLN A 29 -0.58 -18.15 -9.67
CA GLN A 29 -1.05 -19.10 -8.65
C GLN A 29 -2.58 -19.23 -8.69
N VAL A 30 -3.06 -20.48 -8.65
CA VAL A 30 -4.46 -20.81 -8.36
C VAL A 30 -4.53 -21.45 -6.96
N PRO A 31 -5.41 -20.96 -6.07
CA PRO A 31 -6.27 -19.79 -6.24
C PRO A 31 -5.47 -18.46 -6.27
N PRO A 32 -6.03 -17.41 -6.90
CA PRO A 32 -5.38 -16.11 -6.96
C PRO A 32 -5.32 -15.46 -5.56
N GLY A 33 -4.36 -14.57 -5.37
CA GLY A 33 -4.23 -13.76 -4.17
C GLY A 33 -3.71 -12.38 -4.48
N THR A 34 -3.86 -11.46 -3.52
CA THR A 34 -3.50 -10.05 -3.66
C THR A 34 -2.47 -9.66 -2.61
N ARG A 35 -1.45 -8.91 -3.00
CA ARG A 35 -0.43 -8.35 -2.11
C ARG A 35 -0.54 -6.83 -2.08
N PHE A 36 -0.74 -6.30 -0.89
CA PHE A 36 -0.68 -4.87 -0.62
C PHE A 36 0.73 -4.51 -0.15
N CYS A 37 1.36 -3.53 -0.79
CA CYS A 37 2.67 -3.03 -0.39
C CYS A 37 2.53 -1.60 0.10
N VAL A 38 2.98 -1.32 1.32
CA VAL A 38 3.00 0.02 1.92
C VAL A 38 4.46 0.48 2.00
N ARG A 39 4.76 1.64 1.41
CA ARG A 39 6.11 2.23 1.43
C ARG A 39 6.04 3.61 2.07
N PHE A 40 6.69 3.76 3.21
CA PHE A 40 6.86 5.05 3.89
C PHE A 40 8.09 5.78 3.34
N THR A 41 7.95 7.07 3.05
CA THR A 41 9.09 7.93 2.77
C THR A 41 9.55 8.54 4.09
N SER A 42 10.59 7.98 4.72
CA SER A 42 11.17 8.60 5.91
C SER A 42 11.86 9.90 5.50
N GLY A 43 11.40 11.02 6.04
CA GLY A 43 12.08 12.31 5.93
C GLY A 43 13.39 12.40 6.71
N VAL A 44 14.09 11.29 6.93
CA VAL A 44 15.54 11.35 7.18
C VAL A 44 16.13 11.66 5.82
N ALA A 45 16.13 12.95 5.48
CA ALA A 45 17.15 13.47 4.59
C ALA A 45 18.48 12.92 5.11
N ASP A 46 19.19 12.25 4.23
CA ASP A 46 20.61 11.98 4.39
C ASP A 46 21.28 13.31 4.76
N THR A 47 21.51 13.53 6.05
CA THR A 47 22.30 14.66 6.55
C THR A 47 23.75 14.30 6.25
N GLY A 48 24.15 14.48 4.99
CA GLY A 48 25.53 14.62 4.56
C GLY A 48 26.01 16.05 4.71
#